data_AF-A0A660TBT3-F1
#
_entry.id   AF-A0A660TBT3-F1
#
_cell.length_a   1.000
_cell.length_b   1.000
_cell.length_c   1.000
_cell.angle_alpha   90.00
_cell.angle_beta   90.00
_cell.angle_gamma   90.00
#
_symmetry.space_group_name_H-M   'P 1'
#
loop_
_entity.id
_entity.type
_entity.pdbx_description
1 polymer ?
#
loop_
_entity_poly.entity_id
_entity_poly.type
_entity_poly.pdbx_seq_one_letter_code
_entity_poly.pdbx_strand_id
1 'polypeptide(L)' 'MFTAVDQLPKTARKLLEGSWAQTFYDEYFSKIDEKVSSVLYSDKKSDPNTPANILMGFETLKSGFG' A
#
# COMPACT_ATOMS: atom_id res chain seq x y z
N MET A 1 -2.23 -8.58 -7.65
CA MET A 1 -2.34 -8.15 -6.25
C MET A 1 -3.41 -7.05 -6.12
N PHE A 2 -4.64 -7.27 -6.63
CA PHE A 2 -5.79 -6.34 -6.47
C PHE A 2 -7.16 -7.03 -6.46
N THR A 3 -7.22 -8.35 -6.25
CA THR A 3 -8.51 -9.04 -6.10
C THR A 3 -9.31 -8.55 -4.89
N ALA A 4 -8.70 -7.88 -3.92
CA ALA A 4 -9.33 -7.45 -2.67
C ALA A 4 -10.24 -6.23 -2.80
N VAL A 5 -9.85 -5.20 -3.56
CA VAL A 5 -10.68 -3.98 -3.73
C VAL A 5 -11.98 -4.35 -4.45
N ASP A 6 -11.88 -5.25 -5.44
CA ASP A 6 -13.05 -5.67 -6.18
C ASP A 6 -14.04 -6.50 -5.36
N GLN A 7 -13.54 -7.14 -4.30
CA GLN A 7 -14.32 -7.94 -3.34
C GLN A 7 -14.93 -7.11 -2.21
N LEU A 8 -14.64 -5.80 -2.13
CA LEU A 8 -15.23 -4.95 -1.10
C LEU A 8 -16.74 -4.79 -1.31
N PRO A 9 -17.53 -4.77 -0.22
CA PRO A 9 -18.93 -4.37 -0.28
C PRO A 9 -19.08 -2.99 -0.94
N LYS A 10 -20.15 -2.78 -1.72
CA LYS A 10 -20.38 -1.55 -2.49
C LYS A 10 -20.23 -0.26 -1.66
N THR A 11 -20.67 -0.29 -0.40
CA THR A 11 -20.53 0.84 0.53
C THR A 11 -19.07 1.14 0.86
N ALA A 12 -18.27 0.11 1.15
CA ALA A 12 -16.85 0.26 1.43
C ALA A 12 -16.08 0.73 0.20
N ARG A 13 -16.44 0.25 -0.99
CA ARG A 13 -15.84 0.72 -2.25
C ARG A 13 -16.10 2.21 -2.50
N LYS A 14 -17.35 2.68 -2.32
CA LYS A 14 -17.68 4.11 -2.44
C LYS A 14 -16.91 4.99 -1.44
N LEU A 15 -16.74 4.51 -0.20
CA LEU A 15 -15.95 5.23 0.80
C LEU A 15 -14.47 5.30 0.39
N LEU A 16 -13.92 4.20 -0.15
CA LEU A 16 -12.55 4.16 -0.63
C LEU A 16 -12.32 5.11 -1.82
N GLU A 17 -13.23 5.10 -2.80
CA GLU A 17 -13.20 5.98 -3.98
C GLU A 17 -13.26 7.47 -3.61
N GLY A 18 -14.01 7.82 -2.55
CA GLY A 18 -14.06 9.19 -2.03
C GLY A 18 -12.96 9.54 -1.04
N SER A 19 -12.05 8.60 -0.74
CA SER A 19 -10.98 8.81 0.24
C SER A 19 -9.67 9.24 -0.43
N TRP A 20 -8.80 9.81 0.38
CA TRP A 20 -7.41 10.11 0.03
C TRP A 20 -6.56 8.88 -0.33
N ALA A 21 -7.03 7.66 -0.05
CA ALA A 21 -6.24 6.44 -0.22
C ALA A 21 -5.88 6.18 -1.69
N GLN A 22 -6.78 6.48 -2.63
CA GLN A 22 -6.51 6.34 -4.05
C GLN A 22 -5.39 7.28 -4.50
N THR A 23 -5.50 8.55 -4.15
CA THR A 23 -4.46 9.55 -4.44
C THR A 23 -3.13 9.21 -3.79
N PHE A 24 -3.13 8.78 -2.52
CA PHE A 24 -1.91 8.34 -1.83
C PHE A 24 -1.25 7.16 -2.55
N TYR A 25 -2.06 6.21 -3.04
CA TYR A 25 -1.54 5.06 -3.78
C TYR A 25 -0.92 5.48 -5.12
N ASP A 26 -1.67 6.23 -5.93
CA ASP A 26 -1.27 6.61 -7.29
C ASP A 26 -0.11 7.61 -7.29
N GLU A 27 -0.12 8.57 -6.37
CA GLU A 27 0.85 9.66 -6.39
C GLU A 27 2.10 9.40 -5.55
N TYR A 28 2.02 8.56 -4.52
CA TYR A 28 3.13 8.31 -3.59
C TYR A 28 3.49 6.83 -3.48
N PHE A 29 2.58 5.99 -3.00
CA PHE A 29 2.90 4.60 -2.60
C PHE A 29 3.44 3.76 -3.76
N SER A 30 2.83 3.89 -4.94
CA SER A 30 3.27 3.18 -6.16
C SER A 30 4.63 3.65 -6.69
N LYS A 31 5.12 4.82 -6.25
CA LYS A 31 6.38 5.43 -6.67
C LYS A 31 7.51 5.23 -5.66
N ILE A 32 7.27 4.56 -4.53
CA ILE A 32 8.30 4.24 -3.54
C ILE A 32 9.35 3.32 -4.17
N ASP A 33 10.63 3.65 -4.02
CA ASP A 33 11.72 2.76 -4.41
C ASP A 33 11.86 1.59 -3.42
N GLU A 34 11.24 0.46 -3.76
CA GLU A 34 11.28 -0.77 -2.96
C GLU A 34 12.69 -1.37 -2.82
N LYS A 35 13.67 -0.95 -3.64
CA LYS A 35 15.04 -1.48 -3.52
C LYS A 35 15.65 -1.19 -2.15
N VAL A 36 15.28 -0.07 -1.53
CA VAL A 36 15.77 0.33 -0.19
C VAL A 36 15.37 -0.67 0.89
N SER A 37 14.17 -1.25 0.77
CA SER A 37 13.63 -2.25 1.71
C SER A 37 13.81 -3.69 1.23
N SER A 38 14.48 -3.92 0.09
CA SER A 38 14.67 -5.25 -0.48
C SER A 38 15.38 -6.23 0.45
N VAL A 39 16.20 -5.76 1.39
CA VAL A 39 16.82 -6.59 2.44
C VAL A 39 15.82 -7.26 3.38
N LEU A 40 14.61 -6.70 3.48
CA LEU A 40 13.50 -7.24 4.28
C LEU A 40 12.69 -8.27 3.50
N TYR A 41 12.97 -8.44 2.21
CA TYR A 41 12.20 -9.32 1.34
C TYR A 41 12.71 -10.76 1.43
N SER A 42 11.80 -11.72 1.46
CA SER A 42 12.17 -13.14 1.54
C SER A 42 12.10 -13.80 0.16
N ASP A 43 13.16 -14.55 -0.19
CA ASP A 43 13.17 -15.39 -1.40
C ASP A 43 12.29 -16.64 -1.27
N LYS A 44 11.91 -17.02 -0.04
CA LYS A 44 10.87 -18.01 0.19
C LYS A 44 9.53 -17.37 -0.12
N LYS A 45 8.63 -18.11 -0.79
CA LYS A 45 7.20 -17.76 -1.00
C LYS A 45 6.44 -17.62 0.33
N SER A 46 6.79 -16.61 1.10
CA SER A 46 5.95 -15.96 2.08
C SER A 46 5.15 -14.88 1.33
N ASP A 47 3.99 -14.47 1.84
CA ASP A 47 3.17 -13.43 1.19
C ASP A 47 4.04 -12.25 0.73
N PRO A 48 3.81 -11.73 -0.48
CA PRO A 48 4.73 -10.85 -1.20
C PRO A 48 4.93 -9.54 -0.44
N ASN A 49 5.95 -9.49 0.43
CA ASN A 49 6.53 -8.33 1.14
C ASN A 49 5.57 -7.24 1.66
N THR A 50 4.29 -7.57 1.75
CA THR A 50 3.16 -6.67 1.95
C THR A 50 3.24 -5.99 3.32
N PRO A 51 3.65 -6.69 4.40
CA PRO A 51 3.85 -6.05 5.70
C PRO A 51 4.92 -4.95 5.67
N ALA A 52 6.02 -5.14 4.94
CA ALA A 52 7.09 -4.14 4.85
C ALA A 52 6.60 -2.89 4.09
N ASN A 53 5.87 -3.08 2.99
CA ASN A 53 5.31 -1.97 2.22
C ASN A 53 4.25 -1.20 3.02
N ILE A 54 3.40 -1.88 3.79
CA ILE A 54 2.41 -1.23 4.67
C ILE A 54 3.09 -0.40 5.77
N LEU A 55 4.13 -0.94 6.41
CA LEU A 55 4.87 -0.22 7.45
C LEU A 55 5.54 1.04 6.89
N MET A 56 6.15 0.95 5.71
CA MET A 56 6.72 2.11 5.03
C MET A 56 5.66 3.16 4.69
N GLY A 57 4.51 2.74 4.17
CA GLY A 57 3.37 3.63 3.93
C GLY A 57 2.93 4.36 5.19
N PHE A 58 2.76 3.65 6.30
CA PHE A 58 2.36 4.27 7.57
C PHE A 58 3.42 5.24 8.11
N GLU A 59 4.71 4.92 8.01
CA GLU A 59 5.76 5.81 8.49
C GLU A 59 5.82 7.11 7.67
N THR A 60 5.60 7.05 6.35
CA THR A 60 5.47 8.27 5.53
C THR A 60 4.30 9.13 5.98
N LEU A 61 3.12 8.51 6.15
CA LEU A 61 1.90 9.22 6.54
C LEU A 61 2.06 9.90 7.90
N LYS A 62 2.67 9.18 8.85
CA LYS A 62 2.99 9.71 10.18
C LYS A 62 4.01 10.85 10.12
N SER A 63 5.00 10.76 9.25
CA SER A 63 6.07 11.75 9.13
C SER A 63 5.65 13.04 8.39
N GLY A 64 4.40 13.12 7.89
CA GLY A 64 3.87 14.31 7.24
C GLY A 64 4.37 14.55 5.81
N PHE A 65 4.93 13.52 5.16
CA PHE A 65 5.32 13.55 3.74
C PHE A 65 4.21 13.08 2.79
N GLY A 66 2.97 12.98 3.30
CA GLY A 66 1.76 12.59 2.54
C GLY A 66 0.86 13.77 2.24
#